data_AF-A0A1A2E776-F1
#
_entry.id   AF-A0A1A2E776-F1
#
_cell.length_a   1.000
_cell.length_b   1.000
_cell.length_c   1.000
_cell.angle_alpha   90.00
_cell.angle_beta   90.00
_cell.angle_gamma   90.00
#
_symmetry.space_group_name_H-M   'P 1'
#
loop_
_entity.id
_entity.type
_entity.pdbx_description
1 polymer ?
#
loop_
_entity_poly.entity_id
_entity_poly.type
_entity_poly.pdbx_seq_one_letter_code
_entity_poly.pdbx_strand_id
1 'polypeptide(L)'
;MKLAEALSLRADALRRIEQLRTRIVSNARYQEGEEPAEDAAALLAEVEGVLVDYEALIRRINRTNAATTIGTDGTLTDALARRDALRWRHHVLKSAADAAAGSNQQGYSRQLRSELKMLSALTVANVRLQADQVARELRELDVRIQRSNWEVDLLE
;
A
#
# COMPACT_ATOMS: atom_id res chain seq x y z
N MET A 1 16.42 14.25 -10.29
CA MET A 1 15.65 12.99 -10.14
C MET A 1 14.21 13.37 -9.87
N LYS A 2 13.27 12.78 -10.61
CA LYS A 2 11.84 12.98 -10.39
C LYS A 2 11.35 12.25 -9.15
N LEU A 3 10.27 12.74 -8.56
CA LEU A 3 9.65 12.09 -7.40
C LEU A 3 9.25 10.63 -7.70
N ALA A 4 8.75 10.35 -8.91
CA ALA A 4 8.43 8.98 -9.37
C ALA A 4 9.65 8.05 -9.34
N GLU A 5 10.80 8.53 -9.82
CA GLU A 5 12.06 7.77 -9.81
C GLU A 5 12.51 7.48 -8.37
N ALA A 6 12.40 8.47 -7.47
CA ALA A 6 12.70 8.31 -6.06
C ALA A 6 11.81 7.26 -5.36
N LEU A 7 10.52 7.25 -5.69
CA LEU A 7 9.57 6.26 -5.18
C LEU A 7 9.94 4.84 -5.63
N SER A 8 10.37 4.67 -6.89
CA SER A 8 10.88 3.40 -7.41
C SER A 8 12.15 2.98 -6.70
N LEU A 9 13.15 3.87 -6.57
CA LEU A 9 14.39 3.57 -5.84
C LEU A 9 14.15 3.19 -4.39
N ARG A 10 13.20 3.84 -3.71
CA ARG A 10 12.81 3.48 -2.34
C ARG A 10 12.23 2.06 -2.27
N ALA A 11 11.38 1.69 -3.23
CA ALA A 11 10.82 0.34 -3.30
C ALA A 11 11.89 -0.72 -3.60
N ASP A 12 12.86 -0.39 -4.46
CA ASP A 12 13.98 -1.26 -4.81
C ASP A 12 14.93 -1.46 -3.62
N ALA A 13 15.26 -0.37 -2.91
CA ALA A 13 16.05 -0.41 -1.69
C ALA A 13 15.38 -1.28 -0.62
N LEU A 14 14.07 -1.14 -0.39
CA LEU A 14 13.34 -1.99 0.54
C LEU A 14 13.38 -3.47 0.16
N ARG A 15 13.23 -3.79 -1.14
CA ARG A 15 13.37 -5.17 -1.63
C ARG A 15 14.77 -5.72 -1.40
N ARG A 16 15.81 -4.91 -1.64
CA ARG A 16 17.21 -5.30 -1.40
C ARG A 16 17.50 -5.51 0.08
N ILE A 17 16.97 -4.65 0.95
CA ILE A 17 17.05 -4.82 2.41
C ILE A 17 16.47 -6.18 2.82
N GLU A 18 15.30 -6.54 2.31
CA GLU A 18 14.64 -7.81 2.65
C GLU A 18 15.41 -9.04 2.12
N GLN A 19 16.01 -8.92 0.93
CA GLN A 19 16.88 -9.96 0.37
C GLN A 19 18.15 -10.14 1.21
N LEU A 20 18.82 -9.05 1.57
CA LEU A 20 20.01 -9.07 2.43
C LEU A 20 19.67 -9.63 3.81
N ARG A 21 18.56 -9.20 4.41
CA ARG A 21 18.06 -9.74 5.68
C ARG A 21 17.93 -11.26 5.62
N THR A 22 17.34 -11.79 4.56
CA THR A 22 17.16 -13.24 4.37
C THR A 22 18.51 -13.96 4.25
N ARG A 23 19.45 -13.43 3.47
CA ARG A 23 20.81 -13.99 3.31
C ARG A 23 21.64 -13.92 4.61
N ILE A 24 21.51 -12.84 5.38
CA ILE A 24 22.17 -12.70 6.68
C ILE A 24 21.64 -13.80 7.62
N VAL A 25 20.32 -13.98 7.70
CA VAL A 25 19.72 -14.99 8.57
C VAL A 25 20.16 -16.40 8.19
N SER A 26 20.26 -16.73 6.88
CA SER A 26 20.70 -18.05 6.44
C SER A 26 22.18 -18.34 6.73
N ASN A 27 23.03 -17.30 6.81
CA ASN A 27 24.47 -17.44 7.02
C ASN A 27 24.92 -17.09 8.45
N ALA A 28 23.98 -16.78 9.35
CA ALA A 28 24.30 -16.34 10.72
C ALA A 28 24.86 -17.46 11.62
N ARG A 29 24.64 -18.73 11.25
CA ARG A 29 25.13 -19.91 11.97
C ARG A 29 25.42 -21.02 10.96
N TYR A 30 26.45 -21.82 11.24
CA TYR A 30 26.86 -22.98 10.45
C TYR A 30 27.37 -24.08 11.39
N GLN A 31 27.50 -25.31 10.90
CA GLN A 31 27.97 -26.44 11.73
C GLN A 31 29.48 -26.41 11.89
N GLU A 32 29.99 -27.03 12.95
CA GLU A 32 31.43 -27.20 13.14
C GLU A 32 32.04 -27.99 11.97
N GLY A 33 33.10 -27.46 11.36
CA GLY A 33 33.75 -28.04 10.20
C GLY A 33 33.14 -27.65 8.85
N GLU A 34 32.08 -26.83 8.83
CA GLU A 34 31.54 -26.21 7.62
C GLU A 34 31.97 -24.74 7.51
N GLU A 35 31.76 -24.14 6.35
CA GLU A 35 31.82 -22.69 6.15
C GLU A 35 30.44 -22.19 5.71
N PRO A 36 30.01 -20.99 6.13
CA PRO A 36 28.78 -20.39 5.62
C PRO A 36 28.92 -20.14 4.12
N ALA A 37 27.80 -20.21 3.39
CA ALA A 37 27.80 -19.98 1.95
C ALA A 37 28.21 -18.54 1.57
N GLU A 38 28.01 -17.60 2.48
CA GLU A 38 28.34 -16.19 2.34
C GLU A 38 28.88 -15.59 3.64
N ASP A 39 29.70 -14.54 3.55
CA ASP A 39 30.18 -13.81 4.71
C ASP A 39 29.05 -12.95 5.32
N ALA A 40 28.50 -13.40 6.45
CA ALA A 40 27.43 -12.71 7.16
C ALA A 40 27.84 -11.29 7.66
N ALA A 41 29.11 -11.07 7.98
CA ALA A 41 29.60 -9.75 8.41
C ALA A 41 29.68 -8.78 7.22
N ALA A 42 30.12 -9.26 6.06
CA ALA A 42 30.09 -8.46 4.84
C ALA A 42 28.65 -8.11 4.41
N LEU A 43 27.72 -9.07 4.50
CA LEU A 43 26.30 -8.82 4.22
C LEU A 43 25.68 -7.80 5.19
N LEU A 44 26.06 -7.83 6.46
CA LEU A 44 25.65 -6.83 7.45
C LEU A 44 26.18 -5.42 7.11
N ALA A 45 27.43 -5.31 6.69
CA ALA A 45 27.98 -4.03 6.24
C ALA A 45 27.28 -3.52 4.97
N GLU A 46 26.94 -4.42 4.03
CA GLU A 46 26.20 -4.07 2.81
C GLU A 46 24.80 -3.53 3.12
N VAL A 47 24.04 -4.19 4.00
CA VAL A 47 22.67 -3.75 4.31
C VAL A 47 22.63 -2.40 5.01
N GLU A 48 23.64 -2.06 5.81
CA GLU A 48 23.75 -0.76 6.46
C GLU A 48 23.85 0.38 5.43
N GLY A 49 24.66 0.20 4.38
CA GLY A 49 24.73 1.17 3.28
C GLY A 49 23.38 1.36 2.57
N VAL A 50 22.67 0.27 2.31
CA VAL A 50 21.33 0.32 1.68
C VAL A 50 20.30 0.99 2.60
N LEU A 51 20.39 0.79 3.92
CA LEU A 51 19.52 1.43 4.90
C LEU A 51 19.73 2.95 4.95
N VAL A 52 20.97 3.43 4.88
CA VAL A 52 21.30 4.86 4.80
C VAL A 52 20.66 5.49 3.56
N ASP A 53 20.80 4.85 2.39
CA ASP A 53 20.21 5.34 1.14
C ASP A 53 18.67 5.35 1.20
N TYR A 54 18.08 4.28 1.76
CA TYR A 54 16.64 4.17 1.97
C TYR A 54 16.10 5.28 2.86
N GLU A 55 16.78 5.57 3.97
CA GLU A 55 16.39 6.65 4.88
C GLU A 55 16.48 8.03 4.20
N ALA A 56 17.57 8.29 3.46
CA ALA A 56 17.75 9.53 2.72
C ALA A 56 16.62 9.75 1.70
N LEU A 57 16.24 8.69 0.95
CA LEU A 57 15.11 8.73 0.02
C LEU A 57 13.80 9.05 0.73
N ILE A 58 13.50 8.42 1.87
CA ILE A 58 12.27 8.70 2.64
C ILE A 58 12.20 10.17 3.04
N ARG A 59 13.28 10.71 3.64
CA ARG A 59 13.30 12.10 4.12
C ARG A 59 13.02 13.08 2.98
N ARG A 60 13.66 12.89 1.84
CA ARG A 60 13.50 13.73 0.65
C ARG A 60 12.12 13.61 0.01
N ILE A 61 11.58 12.39 -0.09
CA ILE A 61 10.23 12.13 -0.59
C ILE A 61 9.20 12.84 0.30
N ASN A 62 9.30 12.68 1.62
CA ASN A 62 8.36 13.30 2.56
C ASN A 62 8.42 14.83 2.50
N ARG A 63 9.62 15.41 2.43
CA ARG A 63 9.82 16.85 2.26
C ARG A 63 9.17 17.35 0.96
N THR A 64 9.41 16.63 -0.15
CA THR A 64 8.85 16.97 -1.46
C THR A 64 7.33 16.89 -1.46
N ASN A 65 6.75 15.83 -0.88
CA ASN A 65 5.30 15.65 -0.79
C ASN A 65 4.63 16.77 0.01
N ALA A 66 5.24 17.19 1.12
CA ALA A 66 4.71 18.26 1.97
C ALA A 66 4.82 19.65 1.32
N ALA A 67 5.83 19.87 0.47
CA ALA A 67 6.05 21.15 -0.20
C ALA A 67 5.29 21.30 -1.54
N THR A 68 4.89 20.19 -2.16
CA THR A 68 4.27 20.18 -3.49
C THR A 68 2.76 20.33 -3.39
N THR A 69 2.19 21.35 -4.03
CA THR A 69 0.73 21.54 -4.14
C THR A 69 0.16 20.90 -5.42
N ILE A 70 -0.94 20.15 -5.31
CA ILE A 70 -1.61 19.51 -6.45
C ILE A 70 -3.03 20.06 -6.69
N GLY A 71 -3.10 21.36 -6.97
CA GLY A 71 -4.36 22.04 -7.29
C GLY A 71 -5.31 22.10 -6.10
N THR A 72 -6.57 21.70 -6.29
CA THR A 72 -7.60 21.76 -5.24
C THR A 72 -7.44 20.72 -4.13
N ASP A 73 -6.60 19.71 -4.33
CA ASP A 73 -6.39 18.62 -3.36
C ASP A 73 -5.38 18.99 -2.26
N GLY A 74 -4.88 20.23 -2.24
CA GLY A 74 -3.90 20.71 -1.25
C GLY A 74 -2.48 20.29 -1.60
N THR A 75 -1.71 19.89 -0.59
CA THR A 75 -0.38 19.30 -0.80
C THR A 75 -0.50 17.88 -1.34
N LEU A 76 0.59 17.34 -1.90
CA LEU A 76 0.65 15.94 -2.29
C LEU A 76 0.44 15.02 -1.07
N THR A 77 0.88 15.43 0.11
CA THR A 77 0.58 14.75 1.38
C THR A 77 -0.94 14.72 1.67
N ASP A 78 -1.64 15.85 1.52
CA ASP A 78 -3.10 15.92 1.72
C ASP A 78 -3.84 15.01 0.73
N ALA A 79 -3.39 15.00 -0.52
CA ALA A 79 -3.93 14.15 -1.56
C ALA A 79 -3.75 12.65 -1.28
N LEU A 80 -2.58 12.25 -0.76
CA LEU A 80 -2.32 10.87 -0.35
C LEU A 80 -3.25 10.45 0.80
N ALA A 81 -3.46 11.33 1.79
CA ALA A 81 -4.40 11.08 2.89
C ALA A 81 -5.84 10.94 2.37
N ARG A 82 -6.27 11.81 1.44
CA ARG A 82 -7.59 11.73 0.79
C ARG A 82 -7.76 10.43 0.02
N ARG A 83 -6.74 10.01 -0.73
CA ARG A 83 -6.74 8.74 -1.46
C ARG A 83 -6.93 7.55 -0.52
N ASP A 84 -6.21 7.53 0.59
CA ASP A 84 -6.30 6.44 1.56
C ASP A 84 -7.68 6.38 2.23
N ALA A 85 -8.28 7.54 2.55
CA ALA A 85 -9.66 7.63 3.02
C ALA A 85 -10.69 7.15 1.96
N LEU A 86 -10.51 7.52 0.69
CA LEU A 86 -11.37 7.07 -0.41
C LEU A 86 -11.27 5.55 -0.63
N ARG A 87 -10.08 4.97 -0.51
CA ARG A 87 -9.89 3.50 -0.56
C ARG A 87 -10.69 2.80 0.53
N TRP A 88 -10.59 3.26 1.77
CA TRP A 88 -11.36 2.71 2.88
C TRP A 88 -12.87 2.90 2.69
N ARG A 89 -13.30 4.09 2.26
CA ARG A 89 -14.71 4.35 2.00
C ARG A 89 -15.27 3.42 0.91
N HIS A 90 -14.54 3.24 -0.19
CA HIS A 90 -14.93 2.30 -1.24
C HIS A 90 -14.99 0.87 -0.72
N HIS A 91 -13.99 0.44 0.05
CA HIS A 91 -13.95 -0.90 0.64
C HIS A 91 -15.14 -1.15 1.57
N VAL A 92 -15.45 -0.21 2.47
CA VAL A 92 -16.60 -0.30 3.38
C VAL A 92 -17.91 -0.39 2.62
N LEU A 93 -18.12 0.48 1.63
CA LEU A 93 -19.35 0.48 0.82
C LEU A 93 -19.51 -0.82 0.03
N LYS A 94 -18.44 -1.32 -0.58
CA LYS A 94 -18.44 -2.58 -1.31
C LYS A 94 -18.79 -3.75 -0.38
N SER A 95 -18.08 -3.87 0.74
CA SER A 95 -18.33 -4.92 1.75
C SER A 95 -19.75 -4.85 2.32
N ALA A 96 -20.28 -3.65 2.55
CA ALA A 96 -21.65 -3.47 3.01
C ALA A 96 -22.68 -3.90 1.95
N ALA A 97 -22.48 -3.56 0.68
CA ALA A 97 -23.34 -4.00 -0.42
C ALA A 97 -23.31 -5.52 -0.61
N ASP A 98 -22.14 -6.15 -0.49
CA ASP A 98 -21.98 -7.60 -0.63
C ASP A 98 -22.64 -8.34 0.54
N ALA A 99 -22.48 -7.85 1.77
CA ALA A 99 -23.18 -8.37 2.95
C ALA A 99 -24.70 -8.20 2.83
N ALA A 100 -25.16 -7.03 2.40
CA ALA A 100 -26.58 -6.72 2.20
C ALA A 100 -27.24 -7.55 1.09
N ALA A 101 -26.45 -8.01 0.10
CA ALA A 101 -26.88 -8.91 -0.96
C ALA A 101 -26.84 -10.40 -0.57
N GLY A 102 -26.36 -10.74 0.63
CA GLY A 102 -26.22 -12.12 1.10
C GLY A 102 -25.03 -12.87 0.50
N SER A 103 -24.10 -12.19 -0.17
CA SER A 103 -22.93 -12.82 -0.82
C SER A 103 -21.95 -13.45 0.18
N ASN A 104 -21.99 -13.04 1.45
CA ASN A 104 -21.17 -13.58 2.53
C ASN A 104 -21.72 -14.89 3.14
N GLN A 105 -22.86 -15.42 2.65
CA GLN A 105 -23.52 -16.62 3.20
C GLN A 105 -23.30 -17.88 2.35
N GLN A 106 -22.12 -18.02 1.71
CA GLN A 106 -21.69 -19.26 1.03
C GLN A 106 -21.45 -20.37 2.08
N GLY A 107 -22.52 -20.96 2.61
CA GLY A 107 -22.44 -22.04 3.60
C GLY A 107 -23.73 -22.35 4.36
N TYR A 108 -24.71 -21.44 4.36
CA TYR A 108 -25.94 -21.60 5.15
C TYR A 108 -27.12 -22.24 4.40
N SER A 109 -26.90 -22.86 3.24
CA SER A 109 -28.02 -23.34 2.41
C SER A 109 -28.54 -24.74 2.75
N ARG A 110 -28.11 -25.41 3.85
CA ARG A 110 -28.55 -26.80 4.12
C ARG A 110 -28.62 -27.20 5.60
N GLN A 111 -29.30 -26.45 6.48
CA GLN A 111 -29.86 -26.97 7.75
C GLN A 111 -30.49 -25.79 8.52
N LEU A 112 -31.82 -25.60 8.49
CA LEU A 112 -32.77 -26.17 9.47
C LEU A 112 -34.20 -25.66 9.22
N ARG A 113 -35.20 -26.43 9.66
CA ARG A 113 -36.66 -26.25 9.43
C ARG A 113 -37.30 -25.04 10.15
N SER A 114 -36.54 -24.02 10.56
CA SER A 114 -37.05 -22.85 11.29
C SER A 114 -36.43 -21.51 10.86
N GLU A 115 -35.97 -21.38 9.63
CA GLU A 115 -35.24 -20.19 9.19
C GLU A 115 -36.17 -18.98 8.99
N LEU A 116 -36.07 -18.01 9.91
CA LEU A 116 -36.64 -16.68 9.72
C LEU A 116 -35.99 -16.03 8.50
N LYS A 117 -36.81 -15.34 7.68
CA LYS A 117 -36.33 -14.63 6.51
C LYS A 117 -35.33 -13.55 6.91
N MET A 118 -34.11 -13.64 6.38
CA MET A 118 -33.12 -12.57 6.48
C MET A 118 -33.55 -11.39 5.61
N LEU A 119 -33.65 -10.21 6.23
CA LEU A 119 -33.96 -8.96 5.54
C LEU A 119 -32.71 -8.10 5.49
N SER A 120 -32.51 -7.42 4.36
CA SER A 120 -31.41 -6.48 4.21
C SER A 120 -31.70 -5.18 4.95
N ALA A 121 -30.78 -4.72 5.78
CA ALA A 121 -30.87 -3.43 6.45
C ALA A 121 -30.50 -2.25 5.53
N LEU A 122 -29.95 -2.54 4.35
CA LEU A 122 -29.46 -1.53 3.41
C LEU A 122 -30.04 -1.75 2.01
N THR A 123 -30.33 -0.67 1.31
CA THR A 123 -30.68 -0.75 -0.12
C THR A 123 -29.42 -1.02 -0.94
N VAL A 124 -29.23 -2.27 -1.37
CA VAL A 124 -28.03 -2.71 -2.12
C VAL A 124 -27.73 -1.80 -3.31
N ALA A 125 -28.75 -1.42 -4.10
CA ALA A 125 -28.59 -0.56 -5.27
C ALA A 125 -27.99 0.81 -4.91
N ASN A 126 -28.47 1.46 -3.84
CA ASN A 126 -27.96 2.76 -3.41
C ASN A 126 -26.52 2.67 -2.90
N VAL A 127 -26.20 1.64 -2.12
CA VAL A 127 -24.84 1.43 -1.59
C VAL A 127 -23.86 1.16 -2.73
N ARG A 128 -24.27 0.39 -3.76
CA ARG A 128 -23.45 0.16 -4.96
C ARG A 128 -23.20 1.43 -5.76
N LEU A 129 -24.24 2.24 -5.98
CA LEU A 129 -24.09 3.55 -6.65
C LEU A 129 -23.09 4.44 -5.92
N GLN A 130 -23.14 4.50 -4.58
CA GLN A 130 -22.15 5.23 -3.79
C GLN A 130 -20.75 4.64 -3.94
N ALA A 131 -20.61 3.31 -3.93
CA ALA A 131 -19.32 2.64 -4.12
C ALA A 131 -18.70 2.98 -5.48
N ASP A 132 -19.50 3.00 -6.54
CA ASP A 132 -19.08 3.33 -7.91
C ASP A 132 -18.63 4.80 -8.03
N GLN A 133 -19.37 5.72 -7.40
CA GLN A 133 -18.97 7.12 -7.33
C GLN A 133 -17.62 7.30 -6.62
N VAL A 134 -17.45 6.69 -5.44
CA VAL A 134 -16.18 6.77 -4.70
C VAL A 134 -15.03 6.13 -5.49
N ALA A 135 -15.30 5.03 -6.20
CA ALA A 135 -14.30 4.39 -7.07
C ALA A 135 -13.86 5.32 -8.22
N ARG A 136 -14.79 6.09 -8.80
CA ARG A 136 -14.47 7.10 -9.81
C ARG A 136 -13.59 8.21 -9.24
N GLU A 137 -14.00 8.80 -8.11
CA GLU A 137 -13.24 9.85 -7.44
C GLU A 137 -11.81 9.40 -7.09
N LEU A 138 -11.67 8.16 -6.60
CA LEU A 138 -10.37 7.55 -6.30
C LEU A 138 -9.49 7.44 -7.54
N ARG A 139 -10.01 6.94 -8.67
CA ARG A 139 -9.25 6.83 -9.92
C ARG A 139 -8.79 8.20 -10.44
N GLU A 140 -9.68 9.20 -10.40
CA GLU A 140 -9.34 10.55 -10.86
C GLU A 140 -8.25 11.19 -9.99
N LEU A 141 -8.30 10.99 -8.67
CA LEU A 141 -7.26 11.45 -7.75
C LEU A 141 -5.93 10.71 -7.97
N ASP A 142 -5.97 9.38 -8.16
CA ASP A 142 -4.78 8.57 -8.43
C ASP A 142 -4.06 9.04 -9.70
N VAL A 143 -4.78 9.36 -10.77
CA VAL A 143 -4.19 9.90 -12.01
C VAL A 143 -3.48 11.23 -11.75
N ARG A 144 -4.08 12.14 -10.96
CA ARG A 144 -3.45 13.42 -10.60
C ARG A 144 -2.18 13.22 -9.77
N ILE A 145 -2.22 12.34 -8.78
CA ILE A 145 -1.05 11.99 -7.96
C ILE A 145 0.07 11.44 -8.86
N GLN A 146 -0.24 10.49 -9.74
CA GLN A 146 0.78 9.90 -10.62
C GLN A 146 1.37 10.91 -11.60
N ARG A 147 0.55 11.80 -12.17
CA ARG A 147 1.05 12.90 -12.99
C ARG A 147 2.03 13.78 -12.20
N SER A 148 1.63 14.20 -11.00
CA SER A 148 2.49 15.03 -10.14
C SER A 148 3.81 14.35 -9.81
N ASN A 149 3.81 13.03 -9.56
CA ASN A 149 5.04 12.28 -9.28
C ASN A 149 6.06 12.37 -10.44
N TRP A 150 5.59 12.42 -11.69
CA TRP A 150 6.45 12.50 -12.87
C TRP A 150 6.87 13.93 -13.25
N GLU A 151 6.11 14.93 -12.82
CA GLU A 151 6.41 16.34 -13.11
C GLU A 151 7.37 16.95 -12.07
N VAL A 152 7.23 16.56 -10.81
CA VAL A 152 7.93 17.17 -9.67
C VAL A 152 9.35 16.61 -9.52
N ASP A 153 10.31 17.52 -9.39
CA ASP A 153 11.69 17.18 -9.02
C ASP A 153 11.80 16.94 -7.51
N LEU A 154 12.55 15.90 -7.13
CA LEU A 154 12.79 15.57 -5.73
C LEU A 154 13.68 16.62 -5.09
N LEU A 155 13.23 17.18 -3.97
CA LEU A 155 14.01 18.12 -3.17
C LEU A 155 15.26 17.43 -2.57
N GLU A 156 16.31 18.22 -2.35
CA GLU A 156 17.48 17.83 -1.54
C GLU A 156 17.11 17.73 -0.07
#